data_AF-A0A9X8DJM2-F1
#
_entry.id   AF-A0A9X8DJM2-F1
#
_cell.length_a   1.000
_cell.length_b   1.000
_cell.length_c   1.000
_cell.angle_alpha   90.00
_cell.angle_beta   90.00
_cell.angle_gamma   90.00
#
_symmetry.space_group_name_H-M   'P 1'
#
loop_
_entity.id
_entity.type
_entity.pdbx_description
1 polymer ?
#
loop_
_entity_poly.entity_id
_entity_poly.type
_entity_poly.pdbx_seq_one_letter_code
_entity_poly.pdbx_strand_id
1 'polypeptide(L)' 'MLTGEPMAEKAVVSNAKFQHLATHGVEHVIAANATWHALVPPHCLTLLVQMLHLEPSKRLDIESVVAHPFVSTCA' A
#
# COMPACT_ATOMS: atom_id res chain seq x y z
N MET A 1 -6.01 4.55 8.80
CA MET A 1 -5.46 5.91 8.96
C MET A 1 -5.65 6.75 7.71
N LEU A 2 -5.23 6.30 6.52
CA LEU A 2 -5.40 7.06 5.26
C LEU A 2 -6.85 7.06 4.73
N THR A 3 -7.49 5.89 4.71
CA THR A 3 -8.78 5.67 4.03
C THR A 3 -9.96 5.53 4.99
N GLY A 4 -9.70 5.48 6.30
CA GLY A 4 -10.72 5.15 7.31
C GLY A 4 -11.14 3.67 7.38
N GLU A 5 -10.77 2.85 6.39
CA GLU A 5 -11.11 1.43 6.31
C GLU A 5 -9.90 0.53 6.00
N PRO A 6 -9.87 -0.73 6.47
CA PRO A 6 -8.74 -1.62 6.26
C PRO A 6 -8.65 -2.09 4.81
N MET A 7 -7.44 -2.06 4.24
CA MET A 7 -7.15 -2.60 2.91
C MET A 7 -7.39 -4.13 2.86
N ALA A 8 -6.93 -4.83 3.90
CA ALA A 8 -7.31 -6.20 4.20
C ALA A 8 -7.29 -6.37 5.72
N GLU A 9 -8.29 -7.06 6.28
CA GLU A 9 -8.38 -7.30 7.73
C GLU A 9 -7.31 -8.30 8.20
N LYS A 10 -6.99 -9.28 7.34
CA LYS A 10 -5.97 -10.31 7.61
C LYS A 10 -5.27 -10.70 6.32
N ALA A 11 -3.95 -10.86 6.39
CA ALA A 11 -3.13 -11.37 5.29
C ALA A 11 -3.21 -12.90 5.19
N VAL A 12 -4.40 -13.43 4.92
CA VAL A 12 -4.66 -14.87 4.78
C VAL A 12 -5.39 -15.14 3.47
N VAL A 13 -5.11 -16.30 2.87
CA VAL A 13 -5.70 -16.68 1.57
C VAL A 13 -7.21 -16.82 1.60
N SER A 14 -7.85 -16.95 2.75
CA SER A 14 -9.32 -16.97 2.87
C SER A 14 -9.96 -15.59 2.91
N ASN A 15 -9.17 -14.52 3.06
CA ASN A 15 -9.68 -13.15 3.06
C ASN A 15 -9.77 -12.64 1.60
N ALA A 16 -10.99 -12.38 1.13
CA ALA A 16 -11.25 -11.92 -0.24
C ALA A 16 -10.55 -10.60 -0.59
N LYS A 17 -10.46 -9.65 0.36
CA LYS A 17 -9.73 -8.39 0.14
C LYS A 17 -8.23 -8.62 0.01
N PHE A 18 -7.67 -9.53 0.81
CA PHE A 18 -6.26 -9.91 0.68
C PHE A 18 -5.98 -10.66 -0.62
N GLN A 19 -6.86 -11.57 -1.06
CA GLN A 19 -6.75 -12.21 -2.37
C GLN A 19 -6.77 -11.18 -3.50
N HIS A 20 -7.69 -10.22 -3.43
CA HIS A 20 -7.80 -9.16 -4.44
C HIS A 20 -6.53 -8.30 -4.50
N LEU A 21 -6.01 -7.88 -3.35
CA LEU A 21 -4.72 -7.20 -3.21
C LEU A 21 -3.56 -8.04 -3.75
N ALA A 22 -3.51 -9.33 -3.40
CA ALA A 22 -2.44 -10.22 -3.82
C ALA A 22 -2.44 -10.46 -5.33
N THR A 23 -3.62 -10.42 -5.96
CA THR A 23 -3.78 -10.68 -7.39
C THR A 23 -3.48 -9.44 -8.23
N HIS A 24 -3.92 -8.26 -7.78
CA HIS A 24 -3.87 -7.04 -8.61
C HIS A 24 -2.82 -6.02 -8.16
N GLY A 25 -2.31 -6.15 -6.93
CA GLY A 25 -1.37 -5.19 -6.34
C GLY A 25 -2.04 -3.94 -5.80
N VAL A 26 -1.26 -3.18 -5.01
CA VAL A 26 -1.73 -2.00 -4.25
C VAL A 26 -2.29 -0.90 -5.16
N GLU A 27 -1.59 -0.60 -6.27
CA GLU A 27 -2.00 0.49 -7.19
C GLU A 27 -3.38 0.24 -7.77
N HIS A 28 -3.62 -0.98 -8.25
CA HIS A 28 -4.89 -1.35 -8.84
C HIS A 28 -6.02 -1.28 -7.81
N VAL A 29 -5.80 -1.82 -6.61
CA VAL A 29 -6.82 -1.82 -5.54
C VAL A 29 -7.20 -0.40 -5.14
N ILE A 30 -6.22 0.51 -5.02
CA ILE A 30 -6.48 1.91 -4.68
C ILE A 30 -7.20 2.62 -5.84
N ALA A 31 -6.77 2.41 -7.09
CA ALA A 31 -7.39 3.03 -8.25
C ALA A 31 -8.83 2.55 -8.51
N ALA A 32 -9.13 1.28 -8.19
CA ALA A 32 -10.46 0.70 -8.34
C ALA A 32 -11.48 1.21 -7.31
N ASN A 33 -11.02 1.79 -6.20
CA ASN A 33 -11.89 2.39 -5.18
C ASN A 33 -11.79 3.92 -5.26
N ALA A 34 -12.85 4.56 -5.78
CA ALA A 34 -12.87 6.01 -5.99
C ALA A 34 -12.60 6.83 -4.71
N THR A 35 -13.09 6.36 -3.55
CA THR A 35 -12.84 7.01 -2.26
C THR A 35 -11.36 6.92 -1.89
N TRP A 36 -10.73 5.76 -2.08
CA TRP A 36 -9.31 5.58 -1.76
C TRP A 36 -8.42 6.36 -2.72
N HIS A 37 -8.77 6.33 -4.00
CA HIS A 37 -8.06 7.09 -5.03
C HIS A 37 -8.04 8.60 -4.71
N ALA A 38 -9.13 9.14 -4.17
CA ALA A 38 -9.20 10.53 -3.74
C ALA A 38 -8.42 10.83 -2.45
N LEU A 39 -8.31 9.85 -1.54
CA LEU A 39 -7.69 10.03 -0.22
C LEU A 39 -6.18 9.72 -0.18
N VAL A 40 -5.68 8.88 -1.09
CA VAL A 40 -4.26 8.48 -1.11
C VAL A 40 -3.48 9.40 -2.05
N PRO A 41 -2.55 10.23 -1.54
CA PRO A 41 -1.74 11.09 -2.39
C PRO A 41 -0.84 10.27 -3.33
N PRO A 42 -0.59 10.72 -4.57
CA PRO A 42 0.25 10.00 -5.52
C PRO A 42 1.65 9.65 -4.99
N HIS A 43 2.28 10.55 -4.25
CA HIS A 43 3.61 10.31 -3.65
C HIS A 43 3.56 9.30 -2.48
N CYS A 44 2.42 9.15 -1.82
CA CYS A 44 2.22 8.12 -0.82
C CYS A 44 2.07 6.74 -1.47
N LEU A 45 1.41 6.70 -2.63
CA LEU A 45 1.17 5.45 -3.36
C LEU A 45 2.47 4.73 -3.72
N THR A 46 3.50 5.46 -4.18
CA THR A 46 4.80 4.85 -4.54
C THR A 46 5.44 4.14 -3.35
N LEU A 47 5.36 4.76 -2.16
CA LEU A 47 5.85 4.15 -0.92
C LEU A 47 5.05 2.91 -0.55
N LEU A 48 3.71 2.99 -0.60
CA LEU A 48 2.82 1.87 -0.23
C LEU A 48 3.06 0.64 -1.11
N VAL A 49 3.27 0.84 -2.42
CA VAL A 49 3.57 -0.24 -3.37
C VAL A 49 4.84 -0.98 -3.00
N GLN A 50 5.88 -0.26 -2.60
CA GLN A 50 7.17 -0.85 -2.24
C GLN A 50 7.14 -1.50 -0.83
N MET A 51 6.35 -0.96 0.10
CA MET A 51 6.22 -1.52 1.45
C MET A 51 5.32 -2.77 1.50
N LEU A 52 4.25 -2.80 0.71
CA LEU A 52 3.24 -3.86 0.74
C LEU A 52 3.47 -4.91 -0.36
N HIS A 53 4.71 -5.05 -0.82
CA HIS A 53 5.08 -6.11 -1.76
C HIS A 53 4.86 -7.49 -1.12
N LEU A 54 4.19 -8.42 -1.82
CA LEU A 54 3.86 -9.74 -1.24
C LEU A 54 5.13 -10.53 -0.85
N GLU A 55 6.07 -10.60 -1.79
CA GLU A 55 7.39 -11.18 -1.57
C GLU A 55 8.18 -10.35 -0.54
N PRO A 56 8.50 -10.89 0.65
CA PRO A 56 9.18 -10.15 1.70
C PRO A 56 10.56 -9.63 1.29
N SER A 57 11.30 -10.39 0.50
CA SER A 57 12.66 -10.00 0.05
C SER A 57 12.67 -8.84 -0.94
N LYS A 58 11.51 -8.48 -1.51
CA LYS A 58 11.33 -7.34 -2.40
C LYS A 58 10.72 -6.13 -1.69
N ARG A 59 10.32 -6.27 -0.42
CA ARG A 59 9.83 -5.14 0.36
C ARG A 59 10.97 -4.20 0.68
N LEU A 60 10.63 -2.93 0.72
CA LEU A 60 11.54 -1.89 1.13
C LEU A 60 12.02 -2.12 2.58
N ASP A 61 13.32 -2.00 2.82
CA ASP A 61 13.86 -2.01 4.18
C ASP A 61 13.61 -0.66 4.90
N ILE A 62 13.82 -0.65 6.21
CA ILE A 62 13.50 0.53 7.03
C ILE A 62 14.36 1.74 6.69
N GLU A 63 15.63 1.54 6.32
CA GLU A 63 16.55 2.62 5.93
C GLU A 63 16.06 3.31 4.66
N SER A 64 15.64 2.51 3.68
CA SER A 64 15.03 2.96 2.44
C SER A 64 13.70 3.67 2.70
N VAL A 65 12.90 3.24 3.69
CA VAL A 65 11.60 3.86 4.00
C VAL A 65 11.81 5.28 4.49
N VAL A 66 12.75 5.48 5.41
CA VAL A 66 13.07 6.81 5.96
C VAL A 66 13.67 7.72 4.90
N ALA A 67 14.44 7.16 3.95
CA ALA A 67 15.00 7.91 2.82
C ALA A 67 13.95 8.24 1.73
N HIS A 68 12.83 7.54 1.67
CA HIS A 68 11.82 7.72 0.62
C HIS A 68 11.27 9.16 0.64
N PRO A 69 11.13 9.84 -0.52
CA PRO A 69 10.70 11.24 -0.60
C PRO A 69 9.44 11.57 0.22
N PHE A 70 8.44 10.69 0.20
CA PHE A 70 7.22 10.88 0.99
C PHE A 70 7.48 11.03 2.50
N VAL A 71 8.48 10.32 3.06
CA VAL A 71 8.81 10.39 4.48
C VAL A 71 9.78 11.53 4.75
N SER A 72 10.82 11.68 3.92
CA SER A 72 11.88 12.67 4.14
C SER A 72 11.46 14.12 3.88
N THR A 73 10.45 14.36 3.05
CA THR A 73 9.93 15.73 2.78
C THR A 73 8.74 16.12 3.66
N CYS A 74 8.13 15.17 4.36
CA CYS A 74 7.02 15.40 5.29
C CYS A 74 7.44 15.33 6.77
N ALA A 75 8.73 15.15 7.03
CA ALA A 75 9.34 15.16 8.38
C ALA A 75 9.63 16.59 8.87
#